data_AF-A0A7U7AZV8-F1
#
_entry.id   AF-A0A7U7AZV8-F1
#
_cell.length_a   1.000
_cell.length_b   1.000
_cell.length_c   1.000
_cell.angle_alpha   90.00
_cell.angle_beta   90.00
_cell.angle_gamma   90.00
#
_symmetry.space_group_name_H-M   'P 1'
#
loop_
_entity.id
_entity.type
_entity.pdbx_description
1 polymer ?
#
loop_
_entity_poly.entity_id
_entity_poly.type
_entity_poly.pdbx_seq_one_letter_code
_entity_poly.pdbx_strand_id
1 'polypeptide(L)'
;MAKTSAQDERIRPGREQGAALLIIVAILVIIAALAVGMSYYGSPTQHLDQTRQSATDLERIKTAISTFVIKNSRLPCPANAANTSWTEDCATPSANAVVPWKSLGLQESHSIDQWGRRIAYYPSSALTSGTPFAAAVPSDGLSVYSDYDASGNPTGAAQSAAYVLVSAGDNGAGGWMMSGLRKTPPVSPTPEADNADGDVSFIKAGHDTGPTYYDDLLIFDTASNICAENSICAAAPQAESFFNSTDNPTIFVSTNSSYGRLVKASNGKTAAAGQDNVIHFSEDPEVKDGKEMDSVPAHRSVCVWLNQKLTFQTQSIRAYFTFNWWPGEESNTQHGFADGFTMTVVPWGTATSSCGYTGSSLGYKDMSLQNVNRMAVEFDTYQYSGTDGSHDQTTNDPDRNHVSVLFNNSINHNGTPGSAGGWAGSCAANSTNGSAGGCTYQTSGTIWRAWLEEKSRVVFPHVQPYNVRIELQRGCDATCTTCGTGGSYVQTRAWIDCTDGSCSTLTGTSPRTTLDAATTRTINYCTLQPSNWGTEMNEVMLGFTYATGGATSALSIREINMGNAAIQ
;
A
#
# COMPACT_ATOMS: atom_id res chain seq x y z
N MET A 1 54.71 -104.06 32.66
CA MET A 1 53.80 -103.18 33.43
C MET A 1 53.26 -102.11 32.48
N ALA A 2 51.92 -102.00 32.45
CA ALA A 2 51.05 -100.94 31.95
C ALA A 2 51.36 -100.18 30.63
N LYS A 3 50.39 -100.30 29.70
CA LYS A 3 50.12 -99.40 28.57
C LYS A 3 49.59 -98.04 29.08
N THR A 4 49.89 -96.94 28.37
CA THR A 4 49.09 -95.71 28.45
C THR A 4 48.79 -95.21 27.04
N SER A 5 47.49 -95.11 26.76
CA SER A 5 46.85 -94.80 25.48
C SER A 5 46.74 -93.29 25.28
N ALA A 6 47.00 -92.82 24.06
CA ALA A 6 46.53 -91.53 23.59
C ALA A 6 44.99 -91.51 23.56
N GLN A 7 44.39 -90.38 23.94
CA GLN A 7 42.96 -90.10 23.78
C GLN A 7 42.81 -88.83 22.94
N ASP A 8 42.06 -88.99 21.85
CA ASP A 8 41.60 -88.03 20.85
C ASP A 8 40.42 -87.23 21.43
N GLU A 9 40.63 -85.96 21.82
CA GLU A 9 39.55 -85.05 22.20
C GLU A 9 38.89 -84.47 20.93
N ARG A 10 37.86 -85.16 20.45
CA ARG A 10 36.91 -84.60 19.48
C ARG A 10 35.94 -83.66 20.18
N ILE A 11 36.04 -82.38 19.83
CA ILE A 11 34.99 -81.38 20.08
C ILE A 11 33.72 -81.85 19.36
N ARG A 12 32.66 -82.15 20.13
CA ARG A 12 31.32 -82.41 19.59
C ARG A 12 30.56 -81.09 19.45
N PRO A 13 30.01 -80.73 18.28
CA PRO A 13 29.13 -79.58 18.15
C PRO A 13 27.77 -79.93 18.77
N GLY A 14 27.49 -79.38 19.95
CA GLY A 14 26.24 -79.59 20.68
C GLY A 14 25.18 -78.54 20.31
N ARG A 15 24.09 -78.98 19.70
CA ARG A 15 22.73 -78.39 19.63
C ARG A 15 22.59 -76.88 19.98
N GLU A 16 22.96 -76.00 19.07
CA GLU A 16 22.59 -74.57 19.10
C GLU A 16 21.48 -74.18 18.09
N GLN A 17 20.57 -75.11 17.75
CA GLN A 17 19.50 -74.80 16.78
C GLN A 17 18.13 -74.50 17.42
N GLY A 18 17.96 -74.70 18.74
CA GLY A 18 16.70 -74.43 19.45
C GLY A 18 16.64 -73.07 20.14
N ALA A 19 17.74 -72.62 20.74
CA ALA A 19 17.79 -71.35 21.47
C ALA A 19 17.75 -70.13 20.52
N ALA A 20 18.43 -70.23 19.37
CA ALA A 20 18.41 -69.18 18.35
C ALA A 20 17.00 -68.89 17.83
N LEU A 21 16.17 -69.93 17.67
CA LEU A 21 14.82 -69.79 17.13
C LEU A 21 13.88 -69.11 18.14
N LEU A 22 14.02 -69.42 19.44
CA LEU A 22 13.26 -68.74 20.50
C LEU A 22 13.67 -67.28 20.64
N ILE A 23 14.96 -66.96 20.49
CA ILE A 23 15.45 -65.58 20.53
C ILE A 23 14.92 -64.79 19.32
N ILE A 24 14.94 -65.37 18.12
CA ILE A 24 14.40 -64.73 16.92
C ILE A 24 12.90 -64.50 17.06
N VAL A 25 12.13 -65.48 17.57
CA VAL A 25 10.69 -65.30 17.82
C VAL A 25 10.43 -64.23 18.87
N ALA A 26 11.19 -64.18 19.96
CA ALA A 26 11.06 -63.14 20.99
C ALA A 26 11.38 -61.74 20.43
N ILE A 27 12.43 -61.61 19.62
CA ILE A 27 12.79 -60.36 18.93
C ILE A 27 11.67 -59.94 17.97
N LEU A 28 11.11 -60.86 17.19
CA LEU A 28 10.02 -60.57 16.26
C LEU A 28 8.74 -60.14 16.99
N VAL A 29 8.42 -60.75 18.14
CA VAL A 29 7.28 -60.34 18.98
C VAL A 29 7.50 -58.95 19.57
N ILE A 30 8.73 -58.64 20.02
CA ILE A 30 9.07 -57.30 20.52
C ILE A 30 9.01 -56.26 19.40
N ILE A 31 9.54 -56.56 18.21
CA ILE A 31 9.47 -55.68 17.04
C ILE A 31 8.00 -55.47 16.62
N ALA A 32 7.18 -56.51 16.60
CA ALA A 32 5.75 -56.40 16.30
C ALA A 32 5.01 -55.56 17.36
N ALA A 33 5.31 -55.74 18.65
CA ALA A 33 4.73 -54.95 19.73
C ALA A 33 5.17 -53.48 19.67
N LEU A 34 6.44 -53.21 19.33
CA LEU A 34 6.96 -51.85 19.12
C LEU A 34 6.33 -51.20 17.88
N ALA A 35 6.13 -51.94 16.80
CA ALA A 35 5.46 -51.46 15.59
C ALA A 35 3.99 -51.10 15.85
N VAL A 36 3.28 -51.93 16.63
CA VAL A 36 1.91 -51.63 17.10
C VAL A 36 1.90 -50.43 18.06
N GLY A 37 2.89 -50.33 18.95
CA GLY A 37 3.07 -49.19 19.85
C GLY A 37 3.24 -47.87 19.08
N MET A 38 4.11 -47.82 18.06
CA MET A 38 4.29 -46.65 17.19
C MET A 38 3.06 -46.31 16.35
N SER A 39 2.15 -47.27 16.13
CA SER A 39 0.86 -47.02 15.46
C SER A 39 -0.17 -46.39 16.40
N TYR A 40 0.00 -46.57 17.72
CA TYR A 40 -0.91 -46.08 18.76
C TYR A 40 -0.49 -44.72 19.32
N TYR A 41 0.81 -44.44 19.34
CA TYR A 41 1.36 -43.11 19.61
C TYR A 41 1.56 -42.40 18.28
N GLY A 42 0.61 -41.54 17.88
CA GLY A 42 0.65 -40.76 16.64
C GLY A 42 2.04 -40.16 16.42
N SER A 43 2.61 -40.38 15.24
CA SER A 43 3.95 -39.87 14.95
C SER A 43 3.94 -38.34 14.92
N PRO A 44 5.02 -37.64 15.31
CA PRO A 44 5.13 -36.18 15.15
C PRO A 44 4.87 -35.71 13.71
N THR A 45 5.08 -36.59 12.74
CA THR A 45 4.75 -36.35 11.33
C THR A 45 3.24 -36.25 11.10
N GLN A 46 2.42 -37.00 11.84
CA GLN A 46 0.96 -36.97 11.72
C GLN A 46 0.39 -35.59 12.08
N HIS A 47 0.87 -34.94 13.16
CA HIS A 47 0.42 -33.59 13.52
C HIS A 47 0.77 -32.56 12.44
N LEU A 48 2.00 -32.62 11.89
CA LEU A 48 2.42 -31.75 10.79
C LEU A 48 1.60 -31.99 9.53
N ASP A 49 1.27 -33.25 9.23
CA ASP A 49 0.45 -33.61 8.08
C ASP A 49 -1.01 -33.14 8.26
N GLN A 50 -1.57 -33.26 9.47
CA GLN A 50 -2.89 -32.74 9.83
C GLN A 50 -2.94 -31.22 9.67
N THR A 51 -1.97 -30.48 10.23
CA THR A 51 -1.88 -29.02 10.07
C THR A 51 -1.78 -28.59 8.60
N ARG A 52 -0.93 -29.26 7.80
CA ARG A 52 -0.77 -28.98 6.36
C ARG A 52 -2.05 -29.24 5.57
N GLN A 53 -2.75 -30.34 5.88
CA GLN A 53 -4.01 -30.67 5.23
C GLN A 53 -5.12 -29.70 5.62
N SER A 54 -5.24 -29.34 6.91
CA SER A 54 -6.16 -28.28 7.37
C SER A 54 -5.89 -26.95 6.66
N ALA A 55 -4.63 -26.53 6.55
CA ALA A 55 -4.26 -25.32 5.80
C ALA A 55 -4.64 -25.41 4.31
N THR A 56 -4.49 -26.59 3.70
CA THR A 56 -4.92 -26.85 2.31
C THR A 56 -6.44 -26.75 2.16
N ASP A 57 -7.21 -27.25 3.12
CA ASP A 57 -8.67 -27.16 3.11
C ASP A 57 -9.16 -25.72 3.33
N LEU A 58 -8.48 -24.94 4.18
CA LEU A 58 -8.71 -23.51 4.32
C LEU A 58 -8.53 -22.77 2.99
N GLU A 59 -7.45 -23.03 2.24
CA GLU A 59 -7.22 -22.43 0.91
C GLU A 59 -8.27 -22.85 -0.14
N ARG A 60 -8.76 -24.10 -0.06
CA ARG A 60 -9.88 -24.57 -0.90
C ARG A 60 -11.16 -23.82 -0.57
N ILE A 61 -11.46 -23.59 0.71
CA ILE A 61 -12.60 -22.79 1.13
C ILE A 61 -12.45 -21.34 0.64
N LYS A 62 -11.26 -20.72 0.79
CA LYS A 62 -10.97 -19.39 0.24
C LYS A 62 -11.28 -19.31 -1.27
N THR A 63 -10.86 -20.31 -2.05
CA THR A 63 -11.13 -20.38 -3.49
C THR A 63 -12.64 -20.51 -3.79
N ALA A 64 -13.36 -21.30 -3.00
CA ALA A 64 -14.81 -21.46 -3.16
C ALA A 64 -15.59 -20.20 -2.78
N ILE A 65 -15.18 -19.50 -1.71
CA ILE A 65 -15.70 -18.18 -1.34
C ILE A 65 -15.48 -17.21 -2.50
N SER A 66 -14.26 -17.13 -3.05
CA SER A 66 -13.95 -16.27 -4.20
C SER A 66 -14.87 -16.54 -5.40
N THR A 67 -15.06 -17.83 -5.74
CA THR A 67 -15.99 -18.26 -6.79
C THR A 67 -17.45 -17.85 -6.48
N PHE A 68 -17.86 -17.92 -5.22
CA PHE A 68 -19.17 -17.48 -4.78
C PHE A 68 -19.33 -15.97 -4.97
N VAL A 69 -18.33 -15.16 -4.59
CA VAL A 69 -18.39 -13.71 -4.78
C VAL A 69 -18.46 -13.35 -6.27
N ILE A 70 -17.74 -14.06 -7.14
CA ILE A 70 -17.83 -13.87 -8.60
C ILE A 70 -19.27 -14.01 -9.10
N LYS A 71 -20.01 -15.01 -8.60
CA LYS A 71 -21.37 -15.29 -9.07
C LYS A 71 -22.44 -14.41 -8.43
N ASN A 72 -22.26 -14.04 -7.17
CA ASN A 72 -23.31 -13.44 -6.35
C ASN A 72 -23.03 -11.98 -5.98
N SER A 73 -21.85 -11.46 -6.31
CA SER A 73 -21.40 -10.09 -6.00
C SER A 73 -21.45 -9.73 -4.51
N ARG A 74 -21.37 -10.72 -3.62
CA ARG A 74 -21.36 -10.60 -2.16
C ARG A 74 -20.60 -11.77 -1.53
N LEU A 75 -20.18 -11.63 -0.27
CA LEU A 75 -19.75 -12.78 0.53
C LEU A 75 -20.94 -13.70 0.81
N PRO A 76 -20.69 -15.02 0.92
CA PRO A 76 -21.71 -15.92 1.44
C PRO A 76 -22.02 -15.56 2.89
N CYS A 77 -23.28 -15.70 3.30
CA CYS A 77 -23.61 -15.67 4.72
C CYS A 77 -23.12 -16.95 5.40
N PRO A 78 -22.72 -16.93 6.68
CA PRO A 78 -22.27 -18.15 7.34
C PRO A 78 -23.42 -19.15 7.47
N ALA A 79 -23.08 -20.43 7.63
CA ALA A 79 -24.05 -21.42 8.07
C ALA A 79 -24.11 -21.44 9.60
N ASN A 80 -25.28 -21.78 10.13
CA ASN A 80 -25.46 -21.94 11.57
C ASN A 80 -25.11 -23.36 12.01
N ALA A 81 -24.04 -23.51 12.78
CA ALA A 81 -23.60 -24.81 13.27
C ALA A 81 -24.64 -25.52 14.16
N ALA A 82 -25.58 -24.77 14.75
CA ALA A 82 -26.61 -25.31 15.63
C ALA A 82 -27.83 -25.89 14.90
N ASN A 83 -28.08 -25.52 13.63
CA ASN A 83 -29.26 -25.97 12.88
C ASN A 83 -28.97 -27.02 11.79
N THR A 84 -27.70 -27.36 11.55
CA THR A 84 -27.24 -28.42 10.63
C THR A 84 -27.71 -28.30 9.17
N SER A 85 -28.22 -27.14 8.75
CA SER A 85 -28.60 -26.92 7.34
C SER A 85 -27.37 -26.94 6.43
N TRP A 86 -26.26 -26.37 6.94
CA TRP A 86 -24.96 -26.21 6.25
C TRP A 86 -25.01 -25.32 5.00
N THR A 87 -26.10 -24.58 4.85
CA THR A 87 -26.33 -23.56 3.82
C THR A 87 -26.20 -22.17 4.43
N GLU A 88 -26.04 -21.15 3.60
CA GLU A 88 -26.06 -19.75 4.02
C GLU A 88 -27.29 -19.40 4.87
N ASP A 89 -27.04 -18.72 6.00
CA ASP A 89 -28.05 -18.18 6.89
C ASP A 89 -27.53 -16.85 7.48
N CYS A 90 -27.99 -15.72 6.94
CA CYS A 90 -27.54 -14.39 7.35
C CYS A 90 -28.03 -13.98 8.75
N ALA A 91 -28.91 -14.76 9.38
CA ALA A 91 -29.34 -14.56 10.77
C ALA A 91 -28.48 -15.36 11.76
N THR A 92 -27.48 -16.11 11.28
CA THR A 92 -26.57 -16.87 12.13
C THR A 92 -25.80 -15.94 13.08
N PRO A 93 -25.86 -16.16 14.41
CA PRO A 93 -24.98 -15.46 15.35
C PRO A 93 -23.51 -15.80 15.08
N SER A 94 -22.61 -14.82 15.18
CA SER A 94 -21.16 -15.02 14.94
C SER A 94 -20.57 -16.21 15.71
N ALA A 95 -20.96 -16.40 16.98
CA ALA A 95 -20.52 -17.54 17.80
C ALA A 95 -20.87 -18.93 17.23
N ASN A 96 -21.81 -19.01 16.29
CA ASN A 96 -22.27 -20.24 15.63
C ASN A 96 -21.83 -20.32 14.15
N ALA A 97 -21.07 -19.33 13.68
CA ALA A 97 -20.79 -19.13 12.27
C ALA A 97 -19.76 -20.13 11.75
N VAL A 98 -20.19 -21.02 10.86
CA VAL A 98 -19.33 -22.01 10.19
C VAL A 98 -19.45 -21.92 8.68
N VAL A 99 -18.49 -22.51 7.97
CA VAL A 99 -18.45 -22.50 6.51
C VAL A 99 -19.76 -23.09 5.92
N PRO A 100 -20.48 -22.34 5.04
CA PRO A 100 -21.71 -22.79 4.39
C PRO A 100 -21.39 -23.71 3.21
N TRP A 101 -20.77 -24.86 3.49
CA TRP A 101 -20.14 -25.71 2.47
C TRP A 101 -21.09 -26.20 1.37
N LYS A 102 -22.38 -26.40 1.68
CA LYS A 102 -23.38 -26.76 0.66
C LYS A 102 -23.64 -25.61 -0.31
N SER A 103 -23.76 -24.39 0.20
CA SER A 103 -23.93 -23.19 -0.65
C SER A 103 -22.68 -22.87 -1.46
N LEU A 104 -21.50 -23.21 -0.94
CA LEU A 104 -20.23 -23.09 -1.65
C LEU A 104 -19.98 -24.23 -2.66
N GLY A 105 -20.82 -25.26 -2.70
CA GLY A 105 -20.62 -26.42 -3.57
C GLY A 105 -19.39 -27.26 -3.20
N LEU A 106 -18.95 -27.20 -1.95
CA LEU A 106 -17.83 -27.98 -1.42
C LEU A 106 -18.29 -29.37 -0.99
N GLN A 107 -17.34 -30.30 -0.90
CA GLN A 107 -17.55 -31.55 -0.18
C GLN A 107 -17.49 -31.29 1.33
N GLU A 108 -18.30 -32.02 2.10
CA GLU A 108 -18.37 -31.87 3.55
C GLU A 108 -16.99 -32.02 4.21
N SER A 109 -16.16 -32.93 3.72
CA SER A 109 -14.80 -33.17 4.22
C SER A 109 -13.89 -31.95 4.17
N HIS A 110 -14.13 -30.99 3.26
CA HIS A 110 -13.35 -29.75 3.18
C HIS A 110 -13.87 -28.66 4.12
N SER A 111 -14.98 -28.89 4.81
CA SER A 111 -15.55 -27.96 5.81
C SER A 111 -15.16 -28.32 7.23
N ILE A 112 -14.34 -29.36 7.40
CA ILE A 112 -13.93 -29.94 8.66
C ILE A 112 -12.40 -29.99 8.64
N ASP A 113 -11.75 -29.54 9.71
CA ASP A 113 -10.31 -29.70 9.87
C ASP A 113 -9.91 -31.15 10.17
N GLN A 114 -8.60 -31.41 10.17
CA GLN A 114 -8.06 -32.75 10.37
C GLN A 114 -8.18 -33.29 11.80
N TRP A 115 -8.78 -32.50 12.71
CA TRP A 115 -9.13 -32.88 14.08
C TRP A 115 -10.64 -33.06 14.27
N GLY A 116 -11.42 -32.95 13.19
CA GLY A 116 -12.86 -33.24 13.18
C GLY A 116 -13.74 -32.06 13.61
N ARG A 117 -13.22 -30.82 13.60
CA ARG A 117 -13.98 -29.59 13.87
C ARG A 117 -14.37 -28.90 12.58
N ARG A 118 -15.57 -28.32 12.55
CA ARG A 118 -16.02 -27.45 11.46
C ARG A 118 -15.16 -26.19 11.45
N ILE A 119 -14.77 -25.77 10.25
CA ILE A 119 -14.11 -24.49 10.05
C ILE A 119 -15.10 -23.36 10.37
N ALA A 120 -14.72 -22.48 11.30
CA ALA A 120 -15.47 -21.28 11.61
C ALA A 120 -15.28 -20.25 10.49
N TYR A 121 -16.34 -19.52 10.15
CA TYR A 121 -16.34 -18.56 9.06
C TYR A 121 -17.04 -17.29 9.50
N TYR A 122 -16.28 -16.20 9.55
CA TYR A 122 -16.77 -14.89 9.95
C TYR A 122 -16.67 -13.96 8.74
N PRO A 123 -17.78 -13.60 8.08
CA PRO A 123 -17.79 -12.54 7.10
C PRO A 123 -18.06 -11.18 7.74
N SER A 124 -17.49 -10.12 7.18
CA SER A 124 -17.95 -8.76 7.46
C SER A 124 -19.42 -8.63 7.02
N SER A 125 -20.29 -8.25 7.95
CA SER A 125 -21.73 -8.17 7.73
C SER A 125 -22.10 -7.25 6.57
N ALA A 126 -21.36 -6.15 6.40
CA ALA A 126 -21.53 -5.21 5.29
C ALA A 126 -21.39 -5.88 3.90
N LEU A 127 -20.50 -6.87 3.78
CA LEU A 127 -20.19 -7.55 2.52
C LEU A 127 -21.14 -8.72 2.21
N THR A 128 -22.08 -9.04 3.10
CA THR A 128 -23.04 -10.15 2.91
C THR A 128 -24.37 -9.72 2.28
N SER A 129 -24.59 -8.43 2.03
CA SER A 129 -25.92 -7.85 1.77
C SER A 129 -26.33 -7.67 0.29
N GLY A 130 -25.63 -8.25 -0.68
CA GLY A 130 -26.06 -8.27 -2.09
C GLY A 130 -25.98 -6.93 -2.85
N THR A 131 -25.42 -5.89 -2.22
CA THR A 131 -24.87 -4.74 -2.94
C THR A 131 -23.60 -5.18 -3.69
N PRO A 132 -23.24 -4.56 -4.83
CA PRO A 132 -22.01 -4.92 -5.53
C PRO A 132 -20.81 -4.85 -4.56
N PHE A 133 -20.07 -5.96 -4.43
CA PHE A 133 -18.88 -6.12 -3.58
C PHE A 133 -17.86 -4.96 -3.68
N ALA A 134 -17.88 -4.19 -4.77
CA ALA A 134 -17.06 -3.01 -5.04
C ALA A 134 -17.51 -1.69 -4.35
N ALA A 135 -18.79 -1.55 -3.98
CA ALA A 135 -19.38 -0.28 -3.57
C ALA A 135 -19.25 0.03 -2.08
N ALA A 136 -18.75 -0.93 -1.29
CA ALA A 136 -18.53 -0.78 0.14
C ALA A 136 -17.32 -1.64 0.52
N VAL A 137 -16.13 -1.05 0.60
CA VAL A 137 -15.11 -1.53 1.52
C VAL A 137 -15.26 -0.66 2.76
N PRO A 138 -16.06 -1.07 3.77
CA PRO A 138 -16.23 -0.26 4.95
C PRO A 138 -14.92 -0.16 5.71
N SER A 139 -14.74 0.93 6.46
CA SER A 139 -13.74 1.05 7.53
C SER A 139 -13.90 -0.01 8.63
N ASP A 140 -15.00 -0.76 8.61
CA ASP A 140 -15.48 -1.67 9.66
C ASP A 140 -15.27 -3.14 9.25
N GLY A 141 -14.09 -3.47 8.71
CA GLY A 141 -13.66 -4.86 8.49
C GLY A 141 -13.42 -5.60 9.81
N LEU A 142 -13.33 -6.92 9.75
CA LEU A 142 -12.89 -7.73 10.89
C LEU A 142 -11.42 -7.38 11.20
N SER A 143 -11.05 -7.19 12.45
CA SER A 143 -9.70 -6.80 12.86
C SER A 143 -8.85 -8.03 13.09
N VAL A 144 -7.81 -8.23 12.29
CA VAL A 144 -6.85 -9.34 12.45
C VAL A 144 -5.51 -8.79 12.95
N TYR A 145 -5.14 -9.17 14.17
CA TYR A 145 -3.87 -8.82 14.80
C TYR A 145 -2.83 -9.91 14.53
N SER A 146 -1.58 -9.50 14.33
CA SER A 146 -0.44 -10.42 14.10
C SER A 146 0.37 -10.71 15.37
N ASP A 147 0.03 -10.09 16.50
CA ASP A 147 0.78 -10.19 17.74
C ASP A 147 -0.14 -10.03 18.97
N TYR A 148 0.33 -10.48 20.13
CA TYR A 148 -0.37 -10.42 21.41
C TYR A 148 0.62 -10.21 22.58
N ASP A 149 0.16 -9.57 23.66
CA ASP A 149 0.99 -9.36 24.85
C ASP A 149 1.12 -10.63 25.70
N ALA A 150 1.96 -10.58 26.74
CA ALA A 150 2.15 -11.73 27.65
C ALA A 150 0.87 -12.13 28.43
N SER A 151 -0.18 -11.31 28.39
CA SER A 151 -1.50 -11.61 28.95
C SER A 151 -2.47 -12.14 27.88
N GLY A 152 -2.03 -12.32 26.63
CA GLY A 152 -2.87 -12.83 25.54
C GLY A 152 -3.77 -11.78 24.90
N ASN A 153 -3.59 -10.47 25.19
CA ASN A 153 -4.36 -9.42 24.53
C ASN A 153 -3.76 -9.05 23.17
N PRO A 154 -4.56 -8.70 22.15
CA PRO A 154 -4.07 -8.32 20.84
C PRO A 154 -3.22 -7.05 20.89
N THR A 155 -2.10 -7.04 20.16
CA THR A 155 -1.21 -5.88 20.05
C THR A 155 -0.79 -5.59 18.61
N GLY A 156 -0.28 -4.37 18.38
CA GLY A 156 0.16 -3.93 17.05
C GLY A 156 -0.98 -3.39 16.17
N ALA A 157 -0.67 -3.19 14.89
CA ALA A 157 -1.63 -2.70 13.90
C ALA A 157 -2.51 -3.85 13.38
N ALA A 158 -3.83 -3.70 13.46
CA ALA A 158 -4.78 -4.65 12.92
C ALA A 158 -4.89 -4.52 11.39
N GLN A 159 -5.04 -5.66 10.71
CA GLN A 159 -5.44 -5.70 9.31
C GLN A 159 -6.97 -5.84 9.21
N SER A 160 -7.59 -5.07 8.31
CA SER A 160 -9.03 -5.15 8.06
C SER A 160 -9.35 -6.28 7.06
N ALA A 161 -9.94 -7.36 7.57
CA ALA A 161 -10.35 -8.52 6.79
C ALA A 161 -11.81 -8.41 6.30
N ALA A 162 -12.07 -8.89 5.09
CA ALA A 162 -13.42 -9.08 4.56
C ALA A 162 -14.09 -10.32 5.16
N TYR A 163 -13.30 -11.37 5.37
CA TYR A 163 -13.70 -12.54 6.12
C TYR A 163 -12.51 -13.20 6.81
N VAL A 164 -12.80 -13.97 7.85
CA VAL A 164 -11.84 -14.80 8.59
C VAL A 164 -12.31 -16.25 8.57
N LEU A 165 -11.38 -17.17 8.36
CA LEU A 165 -11.57 -18.62 8.52
C LEU A 165 -10.67 -19.11 9.65
N VAL A 166 -11.25 -19.87 10.59
CA VAL A 166 -10.53 -20.43 11.73
C VAL A 166 -10.73 -21.94 11.79
N SER A 167 -9.65 -22.69 11.80
CA SER A 167 -9.62 -24.06 12.32
C SER A 167 -9.23 -23.99 13.79
N ALA A 168 -9.96 -24.72 14.63
CA ALA A 168 -9.76 -24.71 16.08
C ALA A 168 -8.57 -25.58 16.54
N GLY A 169 -7.70 -25.97 15.62
CA GLY A 169 -6.48 -26.72 15.91
C GLY A 169 -6.68 -28.08 16.57
N ASP A 170 -5.60 -28.61 17.16
CA ASP A 170 -5.53 -29.94 17.77
C ASP A 170 -6.35 -30.00 19.06
N ASN A 171 -6.27 -28.95 19.87
CA ASN A 171 -7.06 -28.86 21.07
C ASN A 171 -8.56 -28.72 20.71
N GLY A 172 -8.93 -28.15 19.57
CA GLY A 172 -10.32 -27.99 19.12
C GLY A 172 -11.17 -27.03 19.96
N ALA A 173 -10.57 -26.19 20.81
CA ALA A 173 -11.26 -25.32 21.76
C ALA A 173 -12.14 -24.31 21.02
N GLY A 174 -13.38 -24.13 21.49
CA GLY A 174 -14.37 -23.28 20.79
C GLY A 174 -14.89 -23.83 19.45
N GLY A 175 -14.29 -24.91 18.91
CA GLY A 175 -14.65 -25.52 17.64
C GLY A 175 -15.97 -26.29 17.66
N TRP A 176 -16.70 -26.27 16.53
CA TRP A 176 -17.95 -27.00 16.36
C TRP A 176 -17.71 -28.41 15.83
N MET A 177 -18.30 -29.42 16.47
CA MET A 177 -18.23 -30.80 16.01
C MET A 177 -19.20 -31.06 14.85
N MET A 178 -18.95 -32.14 14.09
CA MET A 178 -19.91 -32.67 13.11
C MET A 178 -21.30 -32.94 13.71
N SER A 179 -21.37 -33.26 15.00
CA SER A 179 -22.61 -33.49 15.74
C SER A 179 -23.43 -32.22 16.02
N GLY A 180 -22.92 -31.03 15.67
CA GLY A 180 -23.55 -29.75 16.00
C GLY A 180 -23.36 -29.34 17.48
N LEU A 181 -22.45 -30.00 18.19
CA LEU A 181 -22.05 -29.61 19.55
C LEU A 181 -20.78 -28.75 19.51
N ARG A 182 -20.75 -27.66 20.25
CA ARG A 182 -19.57 -26.80 20.38
C ARG A 182 -18.68 -27.29 21.52
N LYS A 183 -17.37 -27.40 21.29
CA LYS A 183 -16.40 -27.61 22.39
C LYS A 183 -16.30 -26.31 23.19
N THR A 184 -16.15 -26.43 24.52
CA THR A 184 -15.99 -25.27 25.41
C THR A 184 -14.88 -24.34 24.89
N PRO A 185 -15.17 -23.04 24.69
CA PRO A 185 -14.14 -22.06 24.34
C PRO A 185 -13.09 -21.93 25.44
N PRO A 186 -11.86 -21.50 25.11
CA PRO A 186 -10.87 -21.11 26.10
C PRO A 186 -11.36 -19.96 26.98
N VAL A 187 -10.77 -19.81 28.16
CA VAL A 187 -11.06 -18.67 29.04
C VAL A 187 -10.14 -17.52 28.65
N SER A 188 -10.72 -16.37 28.30
CA SER A 188 -9.99 -15.13 28.05
C SER A 188 -9.18 -14.67 29.28
N PRO A 189 -8.04 -13.98 29.11
CA PRO A 189 -7.42 -13.59 27.84
C PRO A 189 -6.43 -14.65 27.34
N THR A 190 -6.75 -15.28 26.21
CA THR A 190 -5.81 -16.07 25.42
C THR A 190 -6.06 -15.80 23.94
N PRO A 191 -5.03 -15.92 23.08
CA PRO A 191 -5.20 -15.72 21.65
C PRO A 191 -6.28 -16.61 21.00
N GLU A 192 -6.45 -17.85 21.46
CA GLU A 192 -7.56 -18.73 21.02
C GLU A 192 -8.93 -18.31 21.55
N ALA A 193 -9.00 -17.65 22.71
CA ALA A 193 -10.27 -17.17 23.25
C ALA A 193 -10.85 -16.08 22.33
N ASP A 194 -10.02 -15.17 21.85
CA ASP A 194 -10.42 -14.12 20.90
C ASP A 194 -10.94 -14.72 19.59
N ASN A 195 -10.28 -15.75 19.06
CA ASN A 195 -10.77 -16.44 17.84
C ASN A 195 -12.08 -17.24 18.04
N ALA A 196 -12.49 -17.46 19.30
CA ALA A 196 -13.62 -18.30 19.66
C ALA A 196 -14.78 -17.55 20.36
N ASP A 197 -14.69 -16.27 20.67
CA ASP A 197 -15.74 -15.56 21.41
C ASP A 197 -16.89 -15.05 20.50
N GLY A 198 -16.63 -14.96 19.19
CA GLY A 198 -17.58 -14.52 18.18
C GLY A 198 -17.69 -13.00 18.04
N ASP A 199 -16.68 -12.25 18.49
CA ASP A 199 -16.56 -10.83 18.24
C ASP A 199 -15.97 -10.54 16.83
N VAL A 200 -15.40 -9.35 16.62
CA VAL A 200 -14.80 -8.93 15.33
C VAL A 200 -13.27 -8.84 15.39
N SER A 201 -12.66 -9.31 16.47
CA SER A 201 -11.22 -9.23 16.77
C SER A 201 -10.62 -10.63 16.71
N PHE A 202 -9.58 -10.79 15.90
CA PHE A 202 -8.97 -12.10 15.67
C PHE A 202 -7.46 -12.00 15.79
N ILE A 203 -6.82 -13.08 16.24
CA ILE A 203 -5.37 -13.18 16.32
C ILE A 203 -4.88 -14.26 15.37
N LYS A 204 -3.95 -13.88 14.47
CA LYS A 204 -3.18 -14.79 13.62
C LYS A 204 -1.78 -14.93 14.18
N ALA A 205 -1.51 -16.02 14.88
CA ALA A 205 -0.23 -16.29 15.51
C ALA A 205 0.41 -17.61 15.04
N GLY A 206 1.65 -17.85 15.47
CA GLY A 206 2.29 -19.16 15.35
C GLY A 206 1.89 -20.08 16.50
N HIS A 207 2.08 -21.39 16.31
CA HIS A 207 1.76 -22.38 17.34
C HIS A 207 2.55 -22.14 18.64
N ASP A 208 1.84 -22.03 19.77
CA ASP A 208 2.38 -21.76 21.10
C ASP A 208 1.81 -22.77 22.11
N THR A 209 2.69 -23.43 22.86
CA THR A 209 2.30 -24.38 23.93
C THR A 209 2.45 -23.79 25.34
N GLY A 210 2.76 -22.49 25.43
CA GLY A 210 2.95 -21.75 26.66
C GLY A 210 1.64 -21.30 27.33
N PRO A 211 1.71 -20.33 28.27
CA PRO A 211 0.54 -19.76 28.94
C PRO A 211 -0.44 -19.08 27.97
N THR A 212 0.07 -18.57 26.85
CA THR A 212 -0.65 -17.99 25.71
C THR A 212 -0.90 -19.04 24.63
N TYR A 213 -1.37 -20.23 25.04
CA TYR A 213 -1.56 -21.38 24.16
C TYR A 213 -2.32 -20.99 22.89
N TYR A 214 -1.81 -21.44 21.74
CA TYR A 214 -2.38 -21.19 20.42
C TYR A 214 -2.05 -22.34 19.48
N ASP A 215 -3.05 -23.07 19.01
CA ASP A 215 -2.92 -24.06 17.94
C ASP A 215 -3.90 -23.84 16.76
N ASP A 216 -4.67 -22.75 16.83
CA ASP A 216 -5.57 -22.32 15.77
C ASP A 216 -4.84 -22.10 14.43
N LEU A 217 -5.51 -22.43 13.34
CA LEU A 217 -5.08 -22.03 12.00
C LEU A 217 -6.04 -20.98 11.48
N LEU A 218 -5.52 -19.76 11.35
CA LEU A 218 -6.28 -18.62 10.85
C LEU A 218 -5.77 -18.20 9.47
N ILE A 219 -6.70 -18.17 8.50
CA ILE A 219 -6.52 -17.42 7.26
C ILE A 219 -7.61 -16.38 7.12
N PHE A 220 -7.29 -15.30 6.45
CA PHE A 220 -8.23 -14.24 6.15
C PHE A 220 -7.92 -13.69 4.77
N ASP A 221 -8.88 -12.99 4.20
CA ASP A 221 -8.62 -12.18 3.03
C ASP A 221 -9.25 -10.81 3.16
N THR A 222 -8.70 -9.84 2.44
CA THR A 222 -9.18 -8.47 2.45
C THR A 222 -10.17 -8.26 1.29
N ALA A 223 -11.09 -7.31 1.43
CA ALA A 223 -12.02 -6.99 0.34
C ALA A 223 -11.24 -6.57 -0.93
N SER A 224 -10.14 -5.83 -0.74
CA SER A 224 -9.24 -5.41 -1.81
C SER A 224 -8.61 -6.60 -2.56
N ASN A 225 -8.10 -7.59 -1.84
CA ASN A 225 -7.50 -8.78 -2.44
C ASN A 225 -8.53 -9.63 -3.18
N ILE A 226 -9.70 -9.87 -2.58
CA ILE A 226 -10.79 -10.62 -3.22
C ILE A 226 -11.25 -9.92 -4.50
N CYS A 227 -11.35 -8.58 -4.49
CA CYS A 227 -11.60 -7.78 -5.69
C CYS A 227 -10.51 -7.99 -6.75
N ALA A 228 -9.23 -7.87 -6.36
CA ALA A 228 -8.08 -7.89 -7.26
C ALA A 228 -7.87 -9.26 -7.91
N GLU A 229 -7.93 -10.35 -7.13
CA GLU A 229 -7.71 -11.72 -7.61
C GLU A 229 -8.82 -12.19 -8.58
N ASN A 230 -10.05 -11.68 -8.40
CA ASN A 230 -11.23 -12.22 -9.10
C ASN A 230 -11.83 -11.28 -10.16
N SER A 231 -11.36 -10.04 -10.28
CA SER A 231 -11.85 -9.07 -11.30
C SER A 231 -13.37 -8.79 -11.24
N ILE A 232 -13.96 -8.87 -10.05
CA ILE A 232 -15.43 -8.82 -9.81
C ILE A 232 -15.97 -7.49 -9.32
N CYS A 233 -15.06 -6.62 -8.93
CA CYS A 233 -15.40 -5.24 -8.65
C CYS A 233 -15.44 -4.53 -10.01
N ALA A 234 -16.48 -3.72 -10.30
CA ALA A 234 -16.41 -2.77 -11.43
C ALA A 234 -15.09 -2.06 -11.24
N ALA A 235 -14.11 -2.35 -12.12
CA ALA A 235 -12.69 -2.43 -11.77
C ALA A 235 -12.41 -1.55 -10.55
N ALA A 236 -12.06 -2.14 -9.39
CA ALA A 236 -11.24 -1.37 -8.45
C ALA A 236 -10.20 -0.75 -9.37
N PRO A 237 -10.22 0.59 -9.55
CA PRO A 237 -9.57 1.21 -10.68
C PRO A 237 -8.20 0.62 -10.66
N GLN A 238 -7.87 -0.14 -11.70
CA GLN A 238 -6.51 -0.57 -11.87
C GLN A 238 -5.81 0.77 -11.94
N ALA A 239 -5.19 1.19 -10.84
CA ALA A 239 -3.95 1.92 -10.97
C ALA A 239 -3.09 0.86 -11.62
N GLU A 240 -3.17 0.78 -12.96
CA GLU A 240 -2.07 0.24 -13.68
C GLU A 240 -0.89 1.00 -13.07
N SER A 241 0.09 0.25 -12.57
CA SER A 241 1.42 0.81 -12.65
C SER A 241 1.62 1.00 -14.15
N PHE A 242 1.23 2.17 -14.66
CA PHE A 242 1.22 2.49 -16.10
C PHE A 242 2.65 2.48 -16.67
N PHE A 243 3.66 2.20 -15.83
CA PHE A 243 5.05 1.95 -16.16
C PHE A 243 5.44 0.46 -16.20
N ASN A 244 4.55 -0.46 -15.82
CA ASN A 244 4.80 -1.90 -15.79
C ASN A 244 3.95 -2.68 -16.81
N SER A 245 3.12 -2.00 -17.61
CA SER A 245 2.58 -2.61 -18.82
C SER A 245 3.72 -2.75 -19.83
N THR A 246 3.70 -3.84 -20.60
CA THR A 246 4.67 -4.12 -21.66
C THR A 246 4.61 -3.11 -22.81
N ASP A 247 3.64 -2.18 -22.77
CA ASP A 247 3.55 -1.01 -23.61
C ASP A 247 4.34 0.14 -22.96
N ASN A 248 5.64 0.24 -23.29
CA ASN A 248 6.49 1.42 -23.02
C ASN A 248 5.68 2.72 -23.20
N PRO A 249 5.33 3.49 -22.14
CA PRO A 249 4.80 4.82 -22.34
C PRO A 249 5.93 5.69 -22.92
N THR A 250 5.89 5.85 -24.24
CA THR A 250 6.63 6.85 -25.01
C THR A 250 5.89 8.19 -24.91
N ILE A 251 6.45 9.37 -24.67
CA ILE A 251 7.81 9.93 -24.61
C ILE A 251 7.63 11.28 -23.90
N PHE A 252 8.55 11.63 -22.99
CA PHE A 252 8.61 12.95 -22.36
C PHE A 252 8.96 13.99 -23.43
N VAL A 253 8.17 15.06 -23.57
CA VAL A 253 8.49 16.16 -24.47
C VAL A 253 9.05 17.32 -23.65
N SER A 254 10.36 17.56 -23.80
CA SER A 254 11.04 18.72 -23.24
C SER A 254 11.16 19.82 -24.30
N THR A 255 10.78 21.04 -23.93
CA THR A 255 10.90 22.22 -24.79
C THR A 255 12.34 22.71 -24.93
N ASN A 256 13.18 22.34 -23.97
CA ASN A 256 14.58 22.73 -23.91
C ASN A 256 15.40 21.51 -23.48
N SER A 257 15.63 20.60 -24.41
CA SER A 257 16.36 19.34 -24.20
C SER A 257 17.80 19.52 -23.71
N SER A 258 18.33 20.74 -23.81
CA SER A 258 19.64 21.11 -23.23
C SER A 258 19.63 21.19 -21.71
N TYR A 259 18.46 21.42 -21.10
CA TYR A 259 18.35 21.59 -19.66
C TYR A 259 17.32 20.65 -19.01
N GLY A 260 16.31 20.17 -19.74
CA GLY A 260 15.32 19.22 -19.22
C GLY A 260 15.37 17.94 -20.02
N ARG A 261 15.75 16.83 -19.40
CA ARG A 261 15.95 15.56 -20.13
C ARG A 261 15.49 14.36 -19.33
N LEU A 262 14.87 13.42 -20.04
CA LEU A 262 14.70 12.05 -19.55
C LEU A 262 16.01 11.28 -19.72
N VAL A 263 16.58 10.81 -18.62
CA VAL A 263 17.72 9.90 -18.64
C VAL A 263 17.20 8.51 -18.32
N LYS A 264 17.29 7.60 -19.30
CA LYS A 264 17.02 6.17 -19.10
C LYS A 264 18.30 5.53 -18.58
N ALA A 265 18.22 4.73 -17.51
CA ALA A 265 19.36 4.01 -16.98
C ALA A 265 20.01 3.12 -18.06
N SER A 266 21.17 3.54 -18.56
CA SER A 266 21.94 2.79 -19.55
C SER A 266 23.05 2.04 -18.84
N ASN A 267 22.84 0.78 -18.44
CA ASN A 267 23.92 -0.20 -18.25
C ASN A 267 23.37 -1.63 -18.17
N GLY A 268 23.78 -2.49 -19.11
CA GLY A 268 23.37 -3.88 -19.28
C GLY A 268 23.76 -4.86 -18.18
N LYS A 269 23.41 -4.57 -16.92
CA LYS A 269 23.10 -5.60 -15.92
C LYS A 269 21.58 -5.68 -15.89
N THR A 270 21.03 -6.87 -16.04
CA THR A 270 19.60 -7.15 -15.98
C THR A 270 18.96 -6.36 -14.84
N ALA A 271 18.27 -5.27 -15.21
CA ALA A 271 17.46 -4.48 -14.31
C ALA A 271 16.40 -5.41 -13.74
N ALA A 272 16.44 -5.64 -12.43
CA ALA A 272 15.29 -6.17 -11.72
C ALA A 272 14.08 -5.26 -12.03
N ALA A 273 12.89 -5.83 -12.13
CA ALA A 273 11.66 -5.11 -12.44
C ALA A 273 11.57 -3.79 -11.63
N GLY A 274 11.54 -2.65 -12.33
CA GLY A 274 11.47 -1.31 -11.72
C GLY A 274 12.77 -0.50 -11.65
N GLN A 275 13.53 -0.35 -12.74
CA GLN A 275 14.67 0.60 -12.78
C GLN A 275 14.36 1.85 -13.63
N ASP A 276 13.89 2.87 -12.91
CA ASP A 276 13.98 4.35 -13.00
C ASP A 276 14.01 5.06 -14.37
N ASN A 277 12.87 5.67 -14.70
CA ASN A 277 12.80 6.87 -15.54
C ASN A 277 13.09 8.10 -14.67
N VAL A 278 14.18 8.84 -14.95
CA VAL A 278 14.53 10.07 -14.20
C VAL A 278 14.41 11.29 -15.10
N ILE A 279 13.70 12.32 -14.65
CA ILE A 279 13.76 13.66 -15.24
C ILE A 279 14.85 14.45 -14.53
N HIS A 280 15.79 14.97 -15.29
CA HIS A 280 16.80 15.90 -14.79
C HIS A 280 16.56 17.29 -15.38
N PHE A 281 16.61 18.29 -14.51
CA PHE A 281 16.77 19.68 -14.86
C PHE A 281 18.18 20.13 -14.47
N SER A 282 19.12 20.12 -15.43
CA SER A 282 20.55 20.41 -15.22
C SER A 282 21.28 20.77 -16.51
N GLU A 283 22.48 21.37 -16.39
CA GLU A 283 23.39 21.51 -17.53
C GLU A 283 24.13 20.23 -17.90
N ASP A 284 24.28 19.32 -16.94
CA ASP A 284 25.05 18.09 -17.13
C ASP A 284 24.43 17.18 -18.21
N PRO A 285 25.17 16.85 -19.27
CA PRO A 285 24.68 15.98 -20.33
C PRO A 285 24.64 14.49 -19.93
N GLU A 286 25.31 14.11 -18.85
CA GLU A 286 25.41 12.75 -18.31
C GLU A 286 25.29 12.73 -16.79
N VAL A 287 24.33 11.95 -16.28
CA VAL A 287 24.16 11.72 -14.83
C VAL A 287 25.28 10.80 -14.38
N LYS A 288 26.21 11.31 -13.56
CA LYS A 288 27.20 10.47 -12.89
C LYS A 288 26.70 10.19 -11.49
N ASP A 289 26.26 8.95 -11.25
CA ASP A 289 25.99 8.46 -9.90
C ASP A 289 27.19 8.82 -9.00
N GLY A 290 26.96 9.57 -7.92
CA GLY A 290 28.04 9.99 -7.01
C GLY A 290 28.54 11.43 -7.14
N LYS A 291 27.94 12.29 -7.99
CA LYS A 291 28.33 13.71 -8.12
C LYS A 291 27.16 14.68 -8.00
N GLU A 292 27.44 15.87 -7.47
CA GLU A 292 26.52 17.02 -7.57
C GLU A 292 26.24 17.31 -9.06
N MET A 293 24.99 17.60 -9.40
CA MET A 293 24.58 17.96 -10.76
C MET A 293 24.88 19.43 -11.03
N ASP A 294 25.39 19.74 -12.21
CA ASP A 294 25.63 21.11 -12.65
C ASP A 294 24.30 21.88 -12.76
N SER A 295 24.24 23.03 -12.08
CA SER A 295 23.04 23.85 -11.94
C SER A 295 22.62 24.50 -13.26
N VAL A 296 21.32 24.61 -13.51
CA VAL A 296 20.80 25.32 -14.69
C VAL A 296 21.11 26.82 -14.56
N PRO A 297 21.56 27.52 -15.62
CA PRO A 297 21.89 28.94 -15.55
C PRO A 297 20.74 29.78 -15.03
N ALA A 298 21.08 30.94 -14.49
CA ALA A 298 20.11 31.93 -14.06
C ALA A 298 19.15 32.29 -15.20
N HIS A 299 17.88 32.54 -14.85
CA HIS A 299 16.83 32.94 -15.78
C HIS A 299 16.62 31.94 -16.92
N ARG A 300 16.27 30.71 -16.55
CA ARG A 300 15.83 29.66 -17.48
C ARG A 300 14.47 29.13 -17.07
N SER A 301 13.71 28.67 -18.04
CA SER A 301 12.48 27.92 -17.81
C SER A 301 12.48 26.70 -18.74
N VAL A 302 12.05 25.60 -18.17
CA VAL A 302 12.04 24.29 -18.81
C VAL A 302 10.78 23.58 -18.36
N CYS A 303 10.19 22.82 -19.25
CA CYS A 303 9.03 22.01 -18.92
C CYS A 303 9.11 20.71 -19.69
N VAL A 304 8.60 19.67 -19.03
CA VAL A 304 8.59 18.31 -19.53
C VAL A 304 7.18 17.78 -19.41
N TRP A 305 6.59 17.39 -20.53
CA TRP A 305 5.23 16.87 -20.59
C TRP A 305 5.23 15.36 -20.75
N LEU A 306 4.36 14.70 -19.99
CA LEU A 306 4.07 13.29 -20.13
C LEU A 306 3.02 13.15 -21.23
N ASN A 307 3.38 12.48 -22.32
CA ASN A 307 2.49 12.26 -23.46
C ASN A 307 1.45 11.16 -23.15
N GLN A 308 0.65 11.38 -22.12
CA GLN A 308 -0.39 10.49 -21.66
C GLN A 308 -1.67 11.28 -21.40
N LYS A 309 -2.75 10.80 -22.01
CA LYS A 309 -4.08 11.37 -21.82
C LYS A 309 -4.72 10.81 -20.55
N LEU A 310 -5.23 11.70 -19.71
CA LEU A 310 -5.90 11.38 -18.45
C LEU A 310 -7.31 11.99 -18.42
N THR A 311 -8.25 11.30 -17.79
CA THR A 311 -9.62 11.78 -17.61
C THR A 311 -9.77 12.56 -16.31
N PHE A 312 -10.13 13.84 -16.35
CA PHE A 312 -10.24 14.72 -15.18
C PHE A 312 -11.67 15.25 -15.00
N GLN A 313 -12.64 14.35 -15.06
CA GLN A 313 -14.05 14.67 -14.81
C GLN A 313 -14.73 13.60 -13.95
N THR A 314 -14.62 12.34 -14.35
CA THR A 314 -15.25 11.19 -13.69
C THR A 314 -14.26 10.33 -12.91
N GLN A 315 -12.98 10.70 -12.96
CA GLN A 315 -11.87 9.97 -12.35
C GLN A 315 -10.99 10.96 -11.59
N SER A 316 -10.42 10.48 -10.49
CA SER A 316 -9.32 11.13 -9.81
C SER A 316 -8.05 10.97 -10.64
N ILE A 317 -7.19 11.97 -10.59
CA ILE A 317 -5.82 11.85 -11.06
C ILE A 317 -4.94 11.62 -9.84
N ARG A 318 -4.05 10.63 -9.92
CA ARG A 318 -3.04 10.37 -8.90
C ARG A 318 -1.65 10.46 -9.52
N ALA A 319 -0.75 11.09 -8.81
CA ALA A 319 0.66 11.15 -9.15
C ALA A 319 1.50 10.85 -7.91
N TYR A 320 2.51 10.01 -8.09
CA TYR A 320 3.60 9.78 -7.14
C TYR A 320 4.90 10.09 -7.86
N PHE A 321 5.80 10.77 -7.17
CA PHE A 321 7.15 10.99 -7.64
C PHE A 321 8.04 11.29 -6.43
N THR A 322 9.33 11.13 -6.65
CA THR A 322 10.35 11.50 -5.67
C THR A 322 11.26 12.57 -6.25
N PHE A 323 11.77 13.50 -5.43
CA PHE A 323 12.64 14.56 -5.95
C PHE A 323 13.80 14.92 -5.02
N ASN A 324 14.84 15.49 -5.61
CA ASN A 324 16.01 16.03 -4.92
C ASN A 324 16.55 17.28 -5.64
N TRP A 325 17.02 18.23 -4.84
CA TRP A 325 17.75 19.42 -5.29
C TRP A 325 19.26 19.24 -5.18
N TRP A 326 19.98 19.84 -6.12
CA TRP A 326 21.43 19.71 -6.24
C TRP A 326 22.09 21.06 -6.53
N PRO A 327 23.09 21.47 -5.72
CA PRO A 327 23.25 21.04 -4.32
C PRO A 327 22.05 21.52 -3.46
N GLY A 328 21.82 20.91 -2.29
CA GLY A 328 20.85 21.45 -1.33
C GLY A 328 21.43 22.59 -0.48
N GLU A 329 20.60 23.24 0.35
CA GLU A 329 21.01 24.28 1.29
C GLU A 329 21.45 23.74 2.65
N GLU A 330 22.50 24.31 3.24
CA GLU A 330 23.09 23.92 4.54
C GLU A 330 22.71 24.84 5.69
N SER A 331 22.06 25.98 5.44
CA SER A 331 21.77 26.96 6.49
C SER A 331 20.65 27.94 6.14
N ASN A 332 20.04 28.57 7.16
CA ASN A 332 18.98 29.57 6.99
C ASN A 332 19.50 30.91 6.45
N THR A 333 20.78 30.99 6.14
CA THR A 333 21.48 32.20 5.69
C THR A 333 22.05 32.05 4.29
N GLN A 334 22.08 30.82 3.76
CA GLN A 334 22.27 30.62 2.33
C GLN A 334 20.96 30.97 1.63
N HIS A 335 21.09 31.65 0.49
CA HIS A 335 19.99 32.20 -0.31
C HIS A 335 20.31 31.92 -1.77
N GLY A 336 20.51 30.65 -2.10
CA GLY A 336 21.31 30.26 -3.26
C GLY A 336 20.54 29.64 -4.41
N PHE A 337 19.35 29.08 -4.14
CA PHE A 337 18.66 28.21 -5.08
C PHE A 337 17.24 28.70 -5.30
N ALA A 338 16.90 28.95 -6.56
CA ALA A 338 15.65 29.52 -6.97
C ALA A 338 15.25 28.95 -8.34
N ASP A 339 13.97 28.93 -8.71
CA ASP A 339 12.83 29.41 -7.90
C ASP A 339 11.96 28.25 -7.40
N GLY A 340 12.01 27.12 -8.10
CA GLY A 340 11.22 25.96 -7.74
C GLY A 340 10.75 25.21 -8.97
N PHE A 341 9.82 24.29 -8.76
CA PHE A 341 9.18 23.55 -9.82
C PHE A 341 7.70 23.34 -9.54
N THR A 342 6.96 22.90 -10.53
CA THR A 342 5.56 22.51 -10.36
C THR A 342 5.28 21.15 -10.98
N MET A 343 4.33 20.42 -10.40
CA MET A 343 3.60 19.38 -11.13
C MET A 343 2.35 20.02 -11.74
N THR A 344 2.35 20.19 -13.06
CA THR A 344 1.30 20.90 -13.81
C THR A 344 0.37 19.93 -14.55
N VAL A 345 -0.92 20.24 -14.50
CA VAL A 345 -1.97 19.65 -15.34
C VAL A 345 -2.43 20.68 -16.38
N VAL A 346 -2.46 20.28 -17.65
CA VAL A 346 -2.99 21.08 -18.77
C VAL A 346 -3.95 20.25 -19.63
N PRO A 347 -4.85 20.86 -20.42
CA PRO A 347 -5.68 20.17 -21.38
C PRO A 347 -4.86 19.26 -22.31
N TRP A 348 -5.42 18.09 -22.62
CA TRP A 348 -4.84 17.20 -23.61
C TRP A 348 -4.73 17.91 -24.96
N GLY A 349 -3.57 17.76 -25.63
CA GLY A 349 -3.29 18.44 -26.88
C GLY A 349 -2.79 19.89 -26.74
N THR A 350 -2.59 20.40 -25.52
CA THR A 350 -1.84 21.65 -25.31
C THR A 350 -0.45 21.53 -25.95
N ALA A 351 -0.01 22.58 -26.65
CA ALA A 351 1.28 22.58 -27.33
C ALA A 351 2.43 22.32 -26.33
N THR A 352 3.09 21.18 -26.49
CA THR A 352 4.16 20.72 -25.61
C THR A 352 5.45 21.54 -25.71
N SER A 353 5.52 22.51 -26.64
CA SER A 353 6.64 23.44 -26.85
C SER A 353 6.63 24.65 -25.91
N SER A 354 5.58 24.81 -25.10
CA SER A 354 5.28 26.05 -24.39
C SER A 354 5.46 25.92 -22.88
N CYS A 355 6.58 26.43 -22.36
CA CYS A 355 6.73 26.68 -20.93
C CYS A 355 6.37 28.13 -20.61
N GLY A 356 6.12 28.38 -19.34
CA GLY A 356 5.98 29.72 -18.77
C GLY A 356 7.33 30.44 -18.66
N TYR A 357 7.28 31.63 -18.08
CA TYR A 357 8.47 32.45 -17.86
C TYR A 357 9.40 31.86 -16.79
N THR A 358 10.62 32.40 -16.77
CA THR A 358 11.67 32.07 -15.81
C THR A 358 11.39 32.72 -14.44
N GLY A 359 12.27 32.53 -13.45
CA GLY A 359 12.08 33.20 -12.16
C GLY A 359 10.93 32.60 -11.35
N SER A 360 10.33 33.43 -10.47
CA SER A 360 9.09 33.17 -9.72
C SER A 360 7.86 32.82 -10.57
N SER A 361 7.99 32.78 -11.89
CA SER A 361 6.97 32.23 -12.78
C SER A 361 7.01 30.69 -12.86
N LEU A 362 8.05 30.04 -12.32
CA LEU A 362 8.23 28.59 -12.18
C LEU A 362 8.10 27.79 -13.50
N GLY A 363 8.25 28.45 -14.64
CA GLY A 363 7.92 27.85 -15.95
C GLY A 363 6.44 27.51 -16.11
N TYR A 364 5.57 28.01 -15.21
CA TYR A 364 4.13 27.76 -15.14
C TYR A 364 3.30 29.00 -15.52
N LYS A 365 3.66 30.18 -15.00
CA LYS A 365 2.96 31.43 -15.33
C LYS A 365 3.29 31.85 -16.76
N ASP A 366 2.26 32.32 -17.45
CA ASP A 366 2.30 32.74 -18.84
C ASP A 366 2.86 31.67 -19.80
N MET A 367 2.57 30.39 -19.54
CA MET A 367 2.80 29.30 -20.50
C MET A 367 2.24 29.70 -21.87
N SER A 368 3.18 30.11 -22.73
CA SER A 368 3.07 30.99 -23.89
C SER A 368 1.68 31.55 -24.23
N LEU A 369 1.36 32.80 -23.89
CA LEU A 369 0.44 33.69 -24.64
C LEU A 369 -0.95 33.15 -25.09
N GLN A 370 -1.45 32.02 -24.57
CA GLN A 370 -2.57 31.26 -25.17
C GLN A 370 -3.78 31.02 -24.25
N ASN A 371 -3.88 31.68 -23.09
CA ASN A 371 -5.01 31.47 -22.16
C ASN A 371 -5.26 29.98 -21.83
N VAL A 372 -4.18 29.19 -21.75
CA VAL A 372 -4.29 27.75 -21.45
C VAL A 372 -4.79 27.56 -20.03
N ASN A 373 -5.94 26.89 -19.91
CA ASN A 373 -6.47 26.40 -18.65
C ASN A 373 -5.46 25.45 -18.01
N ARG A 374 -5.16 25.61 -16.72
CA ARG A 374 -4.18 24.76 -16.06
C ARG A 374 -4.31 24.81 -14.55
N MET A 375 -3.75 23.81 -13.90
CA MET A 375 -3.51 23.83 -12.47
C MET A 375 -2.17 23.21 -12.16
N ALA A 376 -1.62 23.53 -11.00
CA ALA A 376 -0.41 22.88 -10.54
C ALA A 376 -0.38 22.74 -9.03
N VAL A 377 0.52 21.88 -8.57
CA VAL A 377 1.06 21.98 -7.21
C VAL A 377 2.51 22.43 -7.37
N GLU A 378 2.83 23.57 -6.78
CA GLU A 378 4.19 24.13 -6.78
C GLU A 378 5.00 23.65 -5.57
N PHE A 379 6.31 23.62 -5.76
CA PHE A 379 7.32 23.42 -4.74
C PHE A 379 8.31 24.58 -4.91
N ASP A 380 8.05 25.64 -4.16
CA ASP A 380 8.77 26.90 -4.25
C ASP A 380 9.86 26.93 -3.18
N THR A 381 11.10 27.15 -3.63
CA THR A 381 12.30 27.18 -2.79
C THR A 381 12.85 28.58 -2.60
N TYR A 382 12.18 29.61 -3.11
CA TYR A 382 12.70 30.96 -3.08
C TYR A 382 11.77 31.92 -2.34
N GLN A 383 12.24 32.37 -1.18
CA GLN A 383 11.60 33.43 -0.42
C GLN A 383 11.75 34.80 -1.11
N TYR A 384 10.63 35.51 -1.31
CA TYR A 384 10.64 36.96 -1.54
C TYR A 384 11.00 37.70 -0.24
N SER A 385 12.23 38.21 -0.12
CA SER A 385 12.59 39.19 0.93
C SER A 385 12.96 40.52 0.28
N GLY A 386 12.07 41.51 0.38
CA GLY A 386 12.15 42.81 -0.31
C GLY A 386 13.30 43.74 0.13
N THR A 387 14.50 43.22 0.38
CA THR A 387 15.69 44.01 0.76
C THR A 387 16.63 44.35 -0.40
N ASP A 388 16.46 43.79 -1.60
CA ASP A 388 17.36 44.08 -2.74
C ASP A 388 16.89 45.23 -3.67
N GLY A 389 15.73 45.84 -3.39
CA GLY A 389 15.29 47.08 -4.04
C GLY A 389 14.95 46.97 -5.53
N SER A 390 14.96 45.78 -6.10
CA SER A 390 14.49 45.53 -7.46
C SER A 390 13.71 44.24 -7.50
N HIS A 391 12.47 44.32 -8.02
CA HIS A 391 11.61 43.21 -8.43
C HIS A 391 10.41 42.90 -7.52
N ASP A 392 9.37 42.39 -8.19
CA ASP A 392 7.95 42.80 -8.13
C ASP A 392 7.19 42.38 -6.85
N GLN A 393 6.47 43.31 -6.21
CA GLN A 393 5.65 43.10 -4.99
C GLN A 393 4.32 42.35 -5.25
N THR A 394 4.18 41.67 -6.40
CA THR A 394 2.89 41.08 -6.81
C THR A 394 2.75 39.58 -6.50
N THR A 395 3.82 38.87 -6.13
CA THR A 395 3.81 37.46 -5.72
C THR A 395 3.89 37.38 -4.19
N ASN A 396 2.75 37.17 -3.53
CA ASN A 396 2.62 37.18 -2.07
C ASN A 396 3.14 35.87 -1.43
N ASP A 397 4.38 35.52 -1.75
CA ASP A 397 5.04 34.31 -1.26
C ASP A 397 5.27 34.46 0.25
N PRO A 398 5.23 33.36 1.01
CA PRO A 398 5.59 33.39 2.41
C PRO A 398 7.10 33.64 2.52
N ASP A 399 7.53 34.02 3.72
CA ASP A 399 8.93 34.31 4.04
C ASP A 399 9.83 33.05 4.13
N ARG A 400 9.50 31.98 3.39
CA ARG A 400 10.15 30.67 3.42
C ARG A 400 9.65 29.76 2.29
N ASN A 401 10.37 28.66 2.08
CA ASN A 401 9.98 27.61 1.13
C ASN A 401 8.59 27.06 1.45
N HIS A 402 7.85 26.76 0.40
CA HIS A 402 6.45 26.42 0.52
C HIS A 402 5.95 25.53 -0.61
N VAL A 403 4.78 24.95 -0.37
CA VAL A 403 4.03 24.19 -1.36
C VAL A 403 2.66 24.81 -1.47
N SER A 404 2.15 25.03 -2.67
CA SER A 404 0.81 25.57 -2.89
C SER A 404 0.14 25.05 -4.16
N VAL A 405 -1.18 25.23 -4.23
CA VAL A 405 -2.01 24.86 -5.36
C VAL A 405 -2.26 26.08 -6.23
N LEU A 406 -1.88 25.97 -7.49
CA LEU A 406 -1.99 27.02 -8.50
C LEU A 406 -3.12 26.74 -9.47
N PHE A 407 -3.76 27.81 -9.95
CA PHE A 407 -4.80 27.75 -10.98
C PHE A 407 -4.56 28.82 -12.04
N ASN A 408 -4.66 28.42 -13.31
CA ASN A 408 -4.47 29.25 -14.49
C ASN A 408 -3.19 30.09 -14.40
N ASN A 409 -3.30 31.41 -14.50
CA ASN A 409 -2.14 32.33 -14.48
C ASN A 409 -1.80 32.86 -13.09
N SER A 410 -2.42 32.32 -12.04
CA SER A 410 -2.19 32.76 -10.67
C SER A 410 -1.03 32.01 -10.04
N ILE A 411 -0.03 32.78 -9.60
CA ILE A 411 0.99 32.43 -8.59
C ILE A 411 0.80 33.41 -7.43
N ASN A 412 -0.45 33.64 -7.02
CA ASN A 412 -0.78 34.56 -5.95
C ASN A 412 -1.55 33.81 -4.85
N HIS A 413 -0.97 33.84 -3.66
CA HIS A 413 -1.36 33.01 -2.52
C HIS A 413 -2.30 33.72 -1.51
N ASN A 414 -3.04 34.74 -1.97
CA ASN A 414 -3.96 35.50 -1.12
C ASN A 414 -5.42 35.05 -1.29
N GLY A 415 -6.13 34.77 -0.20
CA GLY A 415 -7.44 34.11 -0.24
C GLY A 415 -8.60 34.99 -0.73
N THR A 416 -9.17 34.67 -1.90
CA THR A 416 -10.60 34.80 -2.31
C THR A 416 -10.75 34.28 -3.77
N PRO A 417 -11.94 33.89 -4.27
CA PRO A 417 -12.08 32.97 -5.41
C PRO A 417 -11.44 33.47 -6.72
N GLY A 418 -10.39 32.76 -7.18
CA GLY A 418 -9.50 33.19 -8.27
C GLY A 418 -8.07 33.51 -7.81
N SER A 419 -7.85 33.61 -6.51
CA SER A 419 -6.55 33.68 -5.86
C SER A 419 -6.45 32.57 -4.81
N ALA A 420 -5.29 31.92 -4.74
CA ALA A 420 -5.11 30.70 -3.98
C ALA A 420 -5.41 30.96 -2.49
N GLY A 421 -6.17 30.05 -1.87
CA GLY A 421 -6.68 30.18 -0.52
C GLY A 421 -5.58 30.52 0.48
N GLY A 422 -5.92 31.33 1.49
CA GLY A 422 -4.96 31.89 2.45
C GLY A 422 -4.03 30.84 3.09
N TRP A 423 -2.88 31.28 3.57
CA TRP A 423 -1.83 30.41 4.08
C TRP A 423 -2.21 29.64 5.35
N ALA A 424 -1.94 28.33 5.37
CA ALA A 424 -1.83 27.60 6.62
C ALA A 424 -0.44 27.86 7.22
N GLY A 425 -0.39 28.31 8.48
CA GLY A 425 0.87 28.56 9.20
C GLY A 425 1.76 27.31 9.37
N SER A 426 1.23 26.12 9.14
CA SER A 426 1.98 24.86 9.06
C SER A 426 1.27 23.88 8.11
N CYS A 427 2.00 23.05 7.37
CA CYS A 427 1.48 21.84 6.71
C CYS A 427 1.09 20.80 7.79
N ALA A 428 0.11 21.15 8.63
CA ALA A 428 -0.38 20.28 9.68
C ALA A 428 -1.20 19.16 9.06
N ALA A 429 -0.97 17.94 9.53
CA ALA A 429 -1.82 16.81 9.23
C ALA A 429 -3.26 17.10 9.66
N ASN A 430 -4.23 16.59 8.89
CA ASN A 430 -5.66 16.72 9.17
C ASN A 430 -6.19 18.17 9.16
N SER A 431 -5.74 19.00 8.19
CA SER A 431 -6.50 20.23 7.90
C SER A 431 -7.86 19.83 7.32
N THR A 432 -8.90 20.09 8.11
CA THR A 432 -10.30 19.95 7.68
C THR A 432 -10.50 20.67 6.35
N ASN A 433 -11.19 20.02 5.40
CA ASN A 433 -11.48 20.53 4.06
C ASN A 433 -11.56 22.07 3.99
N GLY A 434 -10.70 22.69 3.18
CA GLY A 434 -11.01 23.95 2.54
C GLY A 434 -10.56 25.27 3.18
N SER A 435 -9.44 25.34 3.91
CA SER A 435 -8.97 26.66 4.41
C SER A 435 -7.68 27.18 3.78
N ALA A 436 -6.75 26.33 3.33
CA ALA A 436 -5.48 26.80 2.80
C ALA A 436 -5.05 26.11 1.51
N GLY A 437 -4.80 26.92 0.48
CA GLY A 437 -4.27 26.46 -0.81
C GLY A 437 -2.77 26.26 -0.79
N GLY A 438 -2.08 26.66 0.29
CA GLY A 438 -0.65 26.47 0.46
C GLY A 438 -0.25 26.38 1.93
N CYS A 439 0.93 25.83 2.18
CA CYS A 439 1.46 25.66 3.51
C CYS A 439 2.99 25.76 3.55
N THR A 440 3.49 26.17 4.70
CA THR A 440 4.93 26.15 5.06
C THR A 440 5.17 25.09 6.13
N TYR A 441 6.41 24.62 6.32
CA TYR A 441 6.72 23.71 7.44
C TYR A 441 7.77 24.31 8.38
N GLN A 442 7.49 24.25 9.68
CA GLN A 442 8.39 24.73 10.73
C GLN A 442 8.63 23.64 11.78
N THR A 443 9.88 23.25 11.97
CA THR A 443 10.35 22.49 13.16
C THR A 443 11.27 23.37 13.98
N SER A 444 11.10 23.41 15.30
CA SER A 444 12.01 24.15 16.17
C SER A 444 13.42 23.54 16.09
N GLY A 445 14.43 24.35 15.79
CA GLY A 445 15.83 23.90 15.75
C GLY A 445 16.34 23.40 14.38
N THR A 446 15.51 23.40 13.34
CA THR A 446 15.90 23.03 11.97
C THR A 446 16.12 24.26 11.09
N ILE A 447 16.81 24.07 9.97
CA ILE A 447 16.97 25.05 8.90
C ILE A 447 15.59 25.24 8.22
N TRP A 448 14.71 26.03 8.84
CA TRP A 448 13.33 26.28 8.39
C TRP A 448 13.25 26.88 6.97
N ARG A 449 14.35 27.44 6.45
CA ARG A 449 14.45 27.89 5.05
C ARG A 449 14.87 26.81 4.06
N ALA A 450 15.45 25.70 4.50
CA ALA A 450 15.88 24.62 3.61
C ALA A 450 14.84 23.49 3.50
N TRP A 451 13.62 23.71 4.00
CA TRP A 451 12.55 22.74 3.78
C TRP A 451 12.29 22.61 2.27
N LEU A 452 12.19 21.38 1.78
CA LEU A 452 12.20 20.98 0.36
C LEU A 452 13.58 20.89 -0.31
N GLU A 453 14.67 21.44 0.26
CA GLU A 453 16.00 21.47 -0.39
C GLU A 453 17.17 21.22 0.56
N GLU A 454 16.95 20.42 1.61
CA GLU A 454 17.93 20.21 2.66
C GLU A 454 19.19 19.49 2.14
N LYS A 455 20.38 20.10 2.28
CA LYS A 455 21.65 19.49 1.83
C LYS A 455 21.94 18.15 2.51
N SER A 456 21.51 17.96 3.76
CA SER A 456 21.70 16.70 4.49
C SER A 456 21.10 15.48 3.77
N ARG A 457 20.15 15.71 2.87
CA ARG A 457 19.46 14.68 2.08
C ARG A 457 20.19 14.29 0.79
N VAL A 458 21.20 15.04 0.39
CA VAL A 458 21.97 14.80 -0.84
C VAL A 458 23.45 14.61 -0.53
N VAL A 459 23.75 13.79 0.50
CA VAL A 459 25.12 13.47 0.93
C VAL A 459 25.51 12.09 0.43
N PHE A 460 26.43 12.01 -0.54
CA PHE A 460 26.87 10.71 -1.05
C PHE A 460 27.56 9.84 0.01
N PRO A 461 27.31 8.51 0.02
CA PRO A 461 26.51 7.73 -0.93
C PRO A 461 25.00 7.66 -0.60
N HIS A 462 24.52 8.41 0.39
CA HIS A 462 23.17 8.34 0.94
C HIS A 462 22.29 9.50 0.44
N VAL A 463 21.57 9.29 -0.67
CA VAL A 463 20.56 10.23 -1.15
C VAL A 463 19.19 9.85 -0.55
N GLN A 464 18.56 10.79 0.14
CA GLN A 464 17.25 10.67 0.77
C GLN A 464 16.25 11.54 0.00
N PRO A 465 15.48 11.00 -0.95
CA PRO A 465 14.56 11.81 -1.74
C PRO A 465 13.34 12.26 -0.94
N TYR A 466 12.74 13.39 -1.35
CA TYR A 466 11.42 13.79 -0.89
C TYR A 466 10.36 12.95 -1.60
N ASN A 467 9.54 12.23 -0.84
CA ASN A 467 8.44 11.43 -1.37
C ASN A 467 7.17 12.26 -1.48
N VAL A 468 6.59 12.36 -2.68
CA VAL A 468 5.40 13.17 -2.93
C VAL A 468 4.28 12.33 -3.52
N ARG A 469 3.08 12.49 -2.99
CA ARG A 469 1.84 12.02 -3.61
C ARG A 469 0.90 13.18 -3.81
N ILE A 470 0.30 13.28 -4.99
CA ILE A 470 -0.74 14.26 -5.30
C ILE A 470 -1.97 13.54 -5.83
N GLU A 471 -3.14 13.92 -5.30
CA GLU A 471 -4.45 13.49 -5.77
C GLU A 471 -5.30 14.69 -6.16
N LEU A 472 -5.84 14.64 -7.37
CA LEU A 472 -6.70 15.68 -7.92
C LEU A 472 -8.07 15.08 -8.24
N GLN A 473 -9.13 15.71 -7.76
CA GLN A 473 -10.51 15.31 -8.04
C GLN A 473 -11.29 16.51 -8.55
N ARG A 474 -12.07 16.32 -9.61
CA ARG A 474 -12.90 17.36 -10.21
C ARG A 474 -14.37 16.95 -10.19
N GLY A 475 -15.25 17.90 -10.42
CA GLY A 475 -16.69 17.63 -10.40
C GLY A 475 -17.23 17.53 -8.97
N CYS A 476 -16.61 18.23 -8.02
CA CYS A 476 -16.91 18.13 -6.60
C CYS A 476 -18.04 19.07 -6.15
N ASP A 477 -18.75 18.65 -5.09
CA ASP A 477 -19.60 19.53 -4.30
C ASP A 477 -18.77 20.61 -3.57
N ALA A 478 -19.44 21.62 -3.02
CA ALA A 478 -18.77 22.76 -2.36
C ALA A 478 -17.91 22.38 -1.15
N THR A 479 -18.11 21.18 -0.61
CA THR A 479 -17.40 20.64 0.54
C THR A 479 -16.30 19.64 0.13
N CYS A 480 -16.19 19.30 -1.15
CA CYS A 480 -15.38 18.20 -1.69
C CYS A 480 -15.51 16.90 -0.88
N THR A 481 -16.74 16.62 -0.45
CA THR A 481 -17.15 15.35 0.17
C THR A 481 -17.60 14.35 -0.87
N THR A 482 -18.16 14.84 -1.97
CA THR A 482 -18.57 14.05 -3.14
C THR A 482 -17.94 14.66 -4.37
N CYS A 483 -17.22 13.86 -5.16
CA CYS A 483 -16.59 14.27 -6.41
C CYS A 483 -17.04 13.40 -7.58
N GLY A 484 -16.80 13.85 -8.82
CA GLY A 484 -17.15 13.07 -10.03
C GLY A 484 -18.61 13.14 -10.47
N THR A 485 -19.44 13.87 -9.73
CA THR A 485 -20.88 13.98 -9.98
C THR A 485 -21.25 15.24 -10.79
N GLY A 486 -20.25 15.94 -11.33
CA GLY A 486 -20.44 17.14 -12.15
C GLY A 486 -20.57 18.44 -11.36
N GLY A 487 -20.15 18.47 -10.09
CA GLY A 487 -20.09 19.69 -9.28
C GLY A 487 -19.04 20.70 -9.75
N SER A 488 -19.08 21.92 -9.19
CA SER A 488 -18.25 23.04 -9.65
C SER A 488 -16.88 23.14 -8.97
N TYR A 489 -16.55 22.24 -8.04
CA TYR A 489 -15.33 22.31 -7.25
C TYR A 489 -14.28 21.30 -7.69
N VAL A 490 -13.04 21.58 -7.31
CA VAL A 490 -11.88 20.71 -7.48
C VAL A 490 -11.23 20.53 -6.11
N GLN A 491 -10.92 19.29 -5.77
CA GLN A 491 -10.14 18.93 -4.60
C GLN A 491 -8.71 18.62 -5.02
N THR A 492 -7.75 19.28 -4.41
CA THR A 492 -6.33 18.97 -4.52
C THR A 492 -5.85 18.48 -3.16
N ARG A 493 -5.28 17.28 -3.14
CA ARG A 493 -4.56 16.75 -1.98
C ARG A 493 -3.12 16.50 -2.34
N ALA A 494 -2.19 16.97 -1.52
CA ALA A 494 -0.77 16.70 -1.69
C ALA A 494 -0.19 16.27 -0.36
N TRP A 495 0.48 15.12 -0.32
CA TRP A 495 1.26 14.65 0.82
C TRP A 495 2.74 14.83 0.45
N ILE A 496 3.47 15.53 1.32
CA ILE A 496 4.84 15.95 1.08
C ILE A 496 5.75 15.29 2.10
N ASP A 497 6.80 14.64 1.60
CA ASP A 497 7.83 13.98 2.39
C ASP A 497 7.27 12.86 3.29
N CYS A 498 6.48 11.94 2.70
CA CYS A 498 6.06 10.74 3.40
C CYS A 498 7.29 9.87 3.77
N THR A 499 7.55 9.68 5.06
CA THR A 499 8.71 8.92 5.56
C THR A 499 8.43 7.43 5.79
N ASP A 500 7.16 7.03 5.78
CA ASP A 500 6.67 5.68 6.04
C ASP A 500 6.36 4.88 4.76
N GLY A 501 6.69 5.44 3.58
CA GLY A 501 6.37 4.84 2.29
C GLY A 501 4.90 4.98 1.87
N SER A 502 4.04 5.66 2.64
CA SER A 502 2.62 5.81 2.32
C SER A 502 2.34 6.54 0.98
N CYS A 503 3.25 7.43 0.57
CA CYS A 503 3.16 8.15 -0.71
C CYS A 503 3.32 7.26 -1.95
N SER A 504 3.99 6.10 -1.86
CA SER A 504 4.48 5.34 -3.05
C SER A 504 3.43 4.49 -3.77
N THR A 505 2.17 4.53 -3.34
CA THR A 505 1.10 3.69 -3.92
C THR A 505 0.06 4.52 -4.68
N LEU A 506 -0.15 4.23 -5.96
CA LEU A 506 -1.28 4.79 -6.72
C LEU A 506 -2.61 4.08 -6.42
N THR A 507 -2.55 2.90 -5.81
CA THR A 507 -3.66 1.94 -5.68
C THR A 507 -4.62 2.24 -4.52
N GLY A 508 -4.33 3.21 -3.66
CA GLY A 508 -5.22 3.55 -2.54
C GLY A 508 -5.39 2.42 -1.51
N THR A 509 -4.48 1.44 -1.48
CA THR A 509 -4.49 0.36 -0.47
C THR A 509 -3.85 0.76 0.85
N SER A 510 -3.04 1.84 0.88
CA SER A 510 -2.75 2.52 2.15
C SER A 510 -4.07 3.13 2.64
N PRO A 511 -4.56 2.75 3.84
CA PRO A 511 -5.73 3.38 4.42
C PRO A 511 -5.54 4.89 4.37
N ARG A 512 -6.53 5.66 3.91
CA ARG A 512 -6.44 7.14 3.92
C ARG A 512 -6.03 7.67 5.30
N THR A 513 -6.36 6.93 6.37
CA THR A 513 -5.94 7.16 7.75
C THR A 513 -4.42 7.09 8.01
N THR A 514 -3.64 6.34 7.21
CA THR A 514 -2.17 6.33 7.30
C THR A 514 -1.55 7.53 6.58
N LEU A 515 -2.12 7.95 5.45
CA LEU A 515 -1.68 9.15 4.73
C LEU A 515 -2.02 10.43 5.49
N ASP A 516 -3.20 10.48 6.08
CA ASP A 516 -3.68 11.61 6.90
C ASP A 516 -3.20 11.51 8.36
N ALA A 517 -2.21 10.66 8.64
CA ALA A 517 -1.59 10.53 9.96
C ALA A 517 -1.00 11.87 10.42
N ALA A 518 -1.00 12.10 11.73
CA ALA A 518 -0.62 13.37 12.37
C ALA A 518 0.78 13.92 11.98
N THR A 519 1.65 13.06 11.45
CA THR A 519 3.03 13.37 11.07
C THR A 519 3.23 13.71 9.59
N THR A 520 2.24 13.46 8.73
CA THR A 520 2.37 13.64 7.28
C THR A 520 2.02 15.07 6.89
N ARG A 521 2.96 15.76 6.22
CA ARG A 521 2.75 17.14 5.76
C ARG A 521 1.79 17.13 4.58
N THR A 522 0.65 17.79 4.74
CA THR A 522 -0.46 17.63 3.80
C THR A 522 -1.09 18.96 3.41
N ILE A 523 -1.43 19.10 2.12
CA ILE A 523 -2.37 20.10 1.60
C ILE A 523 -3.67 19.36 1.28
N ASN A 524 -4.81 19.87 1.74
CA ASN A 524 -6.14 19.41 1.32
C ASN A 524 -7.02 20.62 1.00
N TYR A 525 -7.01 21.01 -0.27
CA TYR A 525 -7.63 22.22 -0.74
C TYR A 525 -8.83 21.91 -1.63
N CYS A 526 -10.03 22.28 -1.15
CA CYS A 526 -11.26 22.25 -1.93
C CYS A 526 -11.55 23.67 -2.41
N THR A 527 -11.61 23.89 -3.72
CA THR A 527 -11.83 25.22 -4.27
C THR A 527 -12.74 25.19 -5.49
N LEU A 528 -13.37 26.32 -5.76
CA LEU A 528 -14.16 26.48 -6.97
C LEU A 528 -13.22 26.41 -8.17
N GLN A 529 -13.52 25.53 -9.12
CA GLN A 529 -12.73 25.48 -10.35
C GLN A 529 -12.88 26.80 -11.12
N PRO A 530 -11.85 27.26 -11.84
CA PRO A 530 -11.97 28.44 -12.69
C PRO A 530 -13.14 28.31 -13.68
N SER A 531 -13.90 29.40 -13.84
CA SER A 531 -15.13 29.40 -14.66
C SER A 531 -14.88 29.10 -16.15
N ASN A 532 -13.64 29.24 -16.61
CA ASN A 532 -13.22 29.00 -17.99
C ASN A 532 -12.75 27.56 -18.28
N TRP A 533 -12.72 26.65 -17.30
CA TRP A 533 -12.20 25.29 -17.49
C TRP A 533 -13.04 24.37 -18.39
N GLY A 534 -14.34 24.64 -18.52
CA GLY A 534 -15.23 24.00 -19.49
C GLY A 534 -15.06 22.48 -19.66
N THR A 535 -15.28 21.98 -20.89
CA THR A 535 -15.00 20.59 -21.27
C THR A 535 -13.53 20.36 -21.64
N GLU A 536 -12.74 21.41 -21.84
CA GLU A 536 -11.33 21.33 -22.22
C GLU A 536 -10.48 20.65 -21.13
N MET A 537 -10.82 20.87 -19.86
CA MET A 537 -10.15 20.21 -18.73
C MET A 537 -10.72 18.81 -18.42
N ASN A 538 -11.59 18.22 -19.26
CA ASN A 538 -12.07 16.85 -19.05
C ASN A 538 -11.03 15.81 -19.44
N GLU A 539 -10.21 16.12 -20.44
CA GLU A 539 -9.08 15.31 -20.86
C GLU A 539 -7.81 16.15 -20.69
N VAL A 540 -6.84 15.66 -19.93
CA VAL A 540 -5.65 16.40 -19.55
C VAL A 540 -4.38 15.59 -19.76
N MET A 541 -3.24 16.26 -19.71
CA MET A 541 -1.94 15.65 -19.51
C MET A 541 -1.24 16.30 -18.33
N LEU A 542 -0.28 15.57 -17.75
CA LEU A 542 0.57 16.03 -16.66
C LEU A 542 1.97 16.36 -17.16
N GLY A 543 2.66 17.22 -16.45
CA GLY A 543 4.06 17.52 -16.70
C GLY A 543 4.70 18.20 -15.50
N PHE A 544 5.98 18.46 -15.64
CA PHE A 544 6.75 19.22 -14.66
C PHE A 544 7.26 20.49 -15.32
N THR A 545 7.08 21.63 -14.65
CA THR A 545 7.69 22.90 -15.05
C THR A 545 8.75 23.26 -14.03
N TYR A 546 9.84 23.83 -14.48
CA TYR A 546 10.97 24.23 -13.66
C TYR A 546 11.48 25.58 -14.17
N ALA A 547 11.82 26.48 -13.25
CA ALA A 547 12.50 27.70 -13.61
C ALA A 547 13.54 28.11 -12.59
N THR A 548 14.54 28.80 -13.10
CA THR A 548 15.58 29.47 -12.33
C THR A 548 15.47 30.98 -12.44
N GLY A 549 15.90 31.64 -11.38
CA GLY A 549 15.88 33.09 -11.21
C GLY A 549 17.30 33.60 -11.25
N GLY A 550 17.66 34.52 -10.35
CA GLY A 550 19.07 34.95 -10.20
C GLY A 550 19.99 33.87 -9.62
N ALA A 551 19.42 32.81 -9.06
CA ALA A 551 20.08 31.70 -8.37
C ALA A 551 19.93 30.41 -9.19
N THR A 552 20.94 29.54 -9.18
CA THR A 552 21.02 28.36 -10.05
C THR A 552 20.97 27.06 -9.26
N SER A 553 20.01 26.19 -9.54
CA SER A 553 19.93 24.85 -8.94
C SER A 553 19.78 23.78 -10.02
N ALA A 554 19.92 22.52 -9.63
CA ALA A 554 19.52 21.38 -10.44
C ALA A 554 18.46 20.57 -9.69
N LEU A 555 17.53 19.97 -10.44
CA LEU A 555 16.43 19.17 -9.91
C LEU A 555 16.44 17.79 -10.55
N SER A 556 16.22 16.77 -9.73
CA SER A 556 15.98 15.40 -10.20
C SER A 556 14.62 14.93 -9.73
N ILE A 557 13.85 14.34 -10.63
CA ILE A 557 12.53 13.74 -10.35
C ILE A 557 12.56 12.28 -10.79
N ARG A 558 12.28 11.37 -9.85
CA ARG A 558 12.40 9.91 -9.98
C ARG A 558 11.08 9.23 -9.63
N GLU A 559 11.02 7.93 -9.90
CA GLU A 559 9.92 7.03 -9.49
C GLU A 559 8.53 7.58 -9.86
N ILE A 560 8.46 8.27 -10.99
CA ILE A 560 7.24 8.92 -11.45
C ILE A 560 6.24 7.83 -11.78
N ASN A 561 5.12 7.83 -11.07
CA ASN A 561 3.99 6.94 -11.27
C ASN A 561 2.74 7.82 -11.34
N MET A 562 1.92 7.66 -12.37
CA MET A 562 0.69 8.44 -12.47
C MET A 562 -0.42 7.62 -13.13
N GLY A 563 -1.66 8.01 -12.88
CA GLY A 563 -2.79 7.42 -13.56
C GLY A 563 -4.11 8.02 -13.13
N ASN A 564 -5.15 7.60 -13.85
CA ASN A 564 -6.51 7.78 -13.40
C ASN A 564 -6.88 6.73 -12.35
N ALA A 565 -7.60 7.16 -11.34
CA ALA A 565 -8.25 6.30 -10.36
C ALA A 565 -9.75 6.63 -10.29
N ALA A 566 -10.57 5.68 -9.89
CA ALA A 566 -11.95 5.95 -9.48
C ALA A 566 -11.95 6.95 -8.32
N ILE A 567 -13.02 7.72 -8.25
CA ILE A 567 -13.21 8.72 -7.20
C ILE A 567 -13.56 7.99 -5.90
N GLN A 568 -12.83 8.31 -4.83
CA GLN A 568 -12.96 7.70 -3.51
C GLN A 568 -13.99 8.41 -2.65
#